data_AF-A0A0M0KNG8-F1
#
_entry.id   AF-A0A0M0KNG8-F1
#
_cell.length_a   1.000
_cell.length_b   1.000
_cell.length_c   1.000
_cell.angle_alpha   90.00
_cell.angle_beta   90.00
_cell.angle_gamma   90.00
#
_symmetry.space_group_name_H-M   'P 1'
#
loop_
_entity.id
_entity.type
_entity.pdbx_description
1 polymer ?
#
loop_
_entity_poly.entity_id
_entity_poly.type
_entity_poly.pdbx_seq_one_letter_code
_entity_poly.pdbx_strand_id
1 'polypeptide(L)'
;SHWLPNLAKVTGLGGFEVDVAALRRVASSDGSEEDEEDENSYPMVGVRACIRGEGEAPMEVLLAACALRDGEARVPPGAFCGDRSMRSIALPPGLTSIALTSLGDDAFHGCSSMTSIELPASLTSLGEGAFEDCSSLTSIELPAGLTSLGNGAFYVCSSLTSIKLPTDLTSLGTHAFYGCSSMTTIALPAGLTSLGAYTFAGCSSMTSITLPAGLTSLGEGAFFNCSSMTSIALPAGLTSLGVRAFTWCSSLMSIELPAGLTSIGVFAFDGCSSLTSIELPAGLTSIGDHAFQNCSSMTSIALPAGLTSLGKSAFAGCSSMTSITLPTGLTSLGFFTFFDCSSITSITLPAGLTSVGDQAFQNCSSLTSIELAAGFDDSILRSAGVPPSAILRFAQAVDVD
;
A
#
# COMPACT_ATOMS: atom_id res chain seq x y z
N SER A 1 -27.23 28.63 -7.78
CA SER A 1 -27.55 29.77 -8.68
C SER A 1 -26.31 30.46 -9.26
N HIS A 2 -25.18 30.56 -8.55
CA HIS A 2 -23.93 31.18 -9.04
C HIS A 2 -23.03 30.29 -9.92
N TRP A 3 -23.37 29.00 -10.06
CA TRP A 3 -22.47 27.97 -10.59
C TRP A 3 -22.84 27.41 -11.96
N LEU A 4 -23.94 27.89 -12.56
CA LEU A 4 -24.40 27.49 -13.89
C LEU A 4 -24.18 28.65 -14.87
N PRO A 5 -23.55 28.43 -16.05
CA PRO A 5 -23.41 29.47 -17.07
C PRO A 5 -24.77 30.04 -17.47
N ASN A 6 -24.77 31.25 -18.01
CA ASN A 6 -25.97 31.90 -18.56
C ASN A 6 -26.39 31.26 -19.90
N LEU A 7 -26.62 29.95 -19.89
CA LEU A 7 -27.26 29.23 -20.97
C LEU A 7 -28.77 29.25 -20.73
N ALA A 8 -29.56 29.41 -21.80
CA ALA A 8 -31.01 29.35 -21.71
C ALA A 8 -31.52 27.90 -21.71
N LYS A 9 -30.81 27.00 -22.40
CA LYS A 9 -31.18 25.58 -22.57
C LYS A 9 -29.94 24.68 -22.68
N VAL A 10 -30.08 23.41 -22.28
CA VAL A 10 -29.08 22.35 -22.49
C VAL A 10 -29.76 21.18 -23.21
N THR A 11 -29.18 20.66 -24.29
CA THR A 11 -29.78 19.56 -25.08
C THR A 11 -29.05 18.24 -24.85
N GLY A 12 -29.78 17.19 -24.47
CA GLY A 12 -29.25 15.85 -24.20
C GLY A 12 -29.20 14.92 -25.42
N LEU A 13 -28.48 13.80 -25.29
CA LEU A 13 -28.42 12.69 -26.26
C LEU A 13 -29.78 11.98 -26.30
N GLY A 14 -30.67 12.49 -27.15
CA GLY A 14 -32.08 12.13 -27.25
C GLY A 14 -32.95 13.26 -27.80
N GLY A 15 -32.40 14.47 -27.94
CA GLY A 15 -33.12 15.65 -28.45
C GLY A 15 -33.95 16.38 -27.41
N PHE A 16 -33.83 16.01 -26.13
CA PHE A 16 -34.52 16.66 -25.01
C PHE A 16 -33.82 17.96 -24.62
N GLU A 17 -34.60 19.02 -24.36
CA GLU A 17 -34.11 20.33 -23.92
C GLU A 17 -34.42 20.56 -22.43
N VAL A 18 -33.39 20.86 -21.63
CA VAL A 18 -33.53 21.24 -20.21
C VAL A 18 -33.43 22.75 -20.08
N ASP A 19 -34.43 23.37 -19.44
CA ASP A 19 -34.43 24.80 -19.09
C ASP A 19 -33.53 25.06 -17.86
N VAL A 20 -32.51 25.90 -18.04
CA VAL A 20 -31.54 26.27 -17.00
C VAL A 20 -32.20 27.07 -15.85
N ALA A 21 -33.34 27.72 -16.10
CA ALA A 21 -34.14 28.35 -15.06
C ALA A 21 -34.86 27.35 -14.14
N ALA A 22 -35.13 26.13 -14.61
CA ALA A 22 -35.66 25.05 -13.77
C ALA A 22 -34.59 24.50 -12.82
N LEU A 23 -33.35 24.32 -13.32
CA LEU A 23 -32.19 23.91 -12.52
C LEU A 23 -31.89 24.90 -11.37
N ARG A 24 -32.00 26.20 -11.63
CA ARG A 24 -31.79 27.24 -10.60
C ARG A 24 -32.83 27.23 -9.48
N ARG A 25 -34.04 26.71 -9.73
CA ARG A 25 -35.12 26.61 -8.73
C ARG A 25 -34.89 25.46 -7.76
N VAL A 26 -34.46 24.30 -8.24
CA VAL A 26 -34.15 23.12 -7.40
C VAL A 26 -33.01 23.42 -6.42
N ALA A 27 -31.98 24.16 -6.86
CA ALA A 27 -30.87 24.58 -6.01
C ALA A 27 -31.23 25.67 -4.97
N SER A 28 -32.44 26.25 -5.04
CA SER A 28 -32.89 27.32 -4.13
C SER A 28 -33.97 26.88 -3.14
N SER A 29 -34.46 25.64 -3.25
CA SER A 29 -35.49 25.08 -2.36
C SER A 29 -34.94 24.31 -1.15
N ASP A 30 -33.64 24.01 -1.12
CA ASP A 30 -32.98 23.38 0.04
C ASP A 30 -32.69 24.44 1.11
N GLY A 31 -33.71 24.70 1.93
CA GLY A 31 -33.53 25.34 3.22
C GLY A 31 -32.97 24.34 4.23
N SER A 32 -31.88 24.76 4.89
CA SER A 32 -31.32 24.24 6.16
C SER A 32 -30.96 22.75 6.22
N GLU A 33 -29.66 22.47 6.12
CA GLU A 33 -28.92 21.79 7.19
C GLU A 33 -27.50 22.35 7.17
N GLU A 34 -27.24 23.27 8.10
CA GLU A 34 -25.90 23.72 8.48
C GLU A 34 -25.26 22.58 9.27
N ASP A 35 -24.45 21.75 8.61
CA ASP A 35 -23.38 21.03 9.31
C ASP A 35 -22.04 21.68 8.96
N GLU A 36 -21.25 21.88 9.99
CA GLU A 36 -20.21 22.89 10.16
C GLU A 36 -19.05 22.82 9.13
N GLU A 37 -18.59 24.01 8.74
CA GLU A 37 -17.24 24.36 8.28
C GLU A 37 -16.54 23.42 7.28
N ASP A 38 -17.01 23.44 6.02
CA ASP A 38 -16.11 23.30 4.88
C ASP A 38 -16.54 24.29 3.78
N GLU A 39 -15.69 25.25 3.44
CA GLU A 39 -15.93 26.22 2.34
C GLU A 39 -16.10 25.54 0.95
N ASN A 40 -15.96 24.21 0.89
CA ASN A 40 -16.16 23.36 -0.29
C ASN A 40 -17.41 22.45 -0.23
N SER A 41 -18.28 22.57 0.77
CA SER A 41 -19.47 21.71 0.89
C SER A 41 -20.53 22.04 -0.19
N TYR A 42 -20.63 21.16 -1.19
CA TYR A 42 -21.66 21.25 -2.24
C TYR A 42 -23.04 20.87 -1.68
N PRO A 43 -24.07 21.72 -1.80
CA PRO A 43 -25.43 21.35 -1.42
C PRO A 43 -26.00 20.36 -2.45
N MET A 44 -25.77 19.06 -2.22
CA MET A 44 -26.12 17.96 -3.13
C MET A 44 -27.33 17.15 -2.64
N VAL A 45 -28.01 17.54 -1.56
CA VAL A 45 -29.14 16.77 -0.99
C VAL A 45 -30.29 16.68 -1.99
N GLY A 46 -30.79 17.81 -2.53
CA GLY A 46 -31.82 17.79 -3.58
C GLY A 46 -31.39 17.11 -4.88
N VAL A 47 -30.10 17.16 -5.22
CA VAL A 47 -29.48 16.47 -6.37
C VAL A 47 -29.50 14.95 -6.17
N ARG A 48 -29.14 14.47 -4.98
CA ARG A 48 -29.15 13.05 -4.57
C ARG A 48 -30.57 12.49 -4.56
N ALA A 49 -31.55 13.24 -4.04
CA ALA A 49 -32.96 12.84 -4.05
C ALA A 49 -33.50 12.66 -5.49
N CYS A 50 -33.19 13.59 -6.39
CA CYS A 50 -33.58 13.46 -7.81
C CYS A 50 -32.93 12.23 -8.49
N ILE A 51 -31.67 11.91 -8.16
CA ILE A 51 -30.96 10.73 -8.71
C ILE A 51 -31.58 9.41 -8.24
N ARG A 52 -32.10 9.37 -7.01
CA ARG A 52 -32.82 8.19 -6.48
C ARG A 52 -34.23 8.02 -7.05
N GLY A 53 -34.68 8.92 -7.93
CA GLY A 53 -36.06 8.97 -8.41
C GLY A 53 -37.05 9.52 -7.38
N GLU A 54 -36.56 10.13 -6.30
CA GLU A 54 -37.35 10.79 -5.26
C GLU A 54 -37.57 12.26 -5.69
N GLY A 55 -38.22 12.47 -6.83
CA GLY A 55 -38.49 13.80 -7.39
C GLY A 55 -38.80 13.80 -8.90
N GLU A 56 -39.40 14.89 -9.41
CA GLU A 56 -39.85 15.02 -10.80
C GLU A 56 -38.75 15.34 -11.84
N ALA A 57 -37.46 15.31 -11.47
CA ALA A 57 -36.38 15.69 -12.38
C ALA A 57 -35.71 14.47 -13.04
N PRO A 58 -35.70 14.36 -14.39
CA PRO A 58 -35.02 13.26 -15.09
C PRO A 58 -33.50 13.26 -14.89
N MET A 59 -32.87 12.08 -14.89
CA MET A 59 -31.41 11.85 -14.71
C MET A 59 -30.52 12.72 -15.62
N GLU A 60 -31.04 13.15 -16.77
CA GLU A 60 -30.35 14.00 -17.75
C GLU A 60 -30.28 15.48 -17.33
N VAL A 61 -31.17 15.93 -16.44
CA VAL A 61 -31.12 17.26 -15.80
C VAL A 61 -29.95 17.34 -14.82
N LEU A 62 -29.59 16.21 -14.20
CA LEU A 62 -28.44 16.10 -13.29
C LEU A 62 -27.10 16.13 -14.02
N LEU A 63 -27.03 15.54 -15.22
CA LEU A 63 -25.93 15.73 -16.17
C LEU A 63 -25.70 17.21 -16.48
N ALA A 64 -26.76 17.96 -16.78
CA ALA A 64 -26.68 19.39 -17.06
C ALA A 64 -26.25 20.22 -15.83
N ALA A 65 -26.55 19.75 -14.61
CA ALA A 65 -26.09 20.35 -13.36
C ALA A 65 -24.60 20.06 -13.07
N CYS A 66 -24.11 18.86 -13.38
CA CYS A 66 -22.70 18.48 -13.23
C CYS A 66 -21.79 19.06 -14.35
N ALA A 67 -22.31 19.28 -15.56
CA ALA A 67 -21.50 19.38 -16.77
C ALA A 67 -20.91 20.76 -17.14
N LEU A 68 -21.14 21.86 -16.41
CA LEU A 68 -20.88 23.18 -17.01
C LEU A 68 -20.29 24.18 -16.02
N ARG A 69 -19.00 24.03 -15.71
CA ARG A 69 -18.18 25.13 -15.19
C ARG A 69 -17.32 25.76 -16.29
N ASP A 70 -16.72 24.94 -17.17
CA ASP A 70 -15.68 25.40 -18.11
C ASP A 70 -15.78 24.81 -19.55
N GLY A 71 -16.90 24.16 -19.91
CA GLY A 71 -17.07 23.52 -21.23
C GLY A 71 -16.68 22.04 -21.31
N GLU A 72 -16.45 21.40 -20.15
CA GLU A 72 -16.14 19.97 -20.00
C GLU A 72 -17.17 19.30 -19.08
N ALA A 73 -17.64 18.11 -19.45
CA ALA A 73 -18.57 17.34 -18.64
C ALA A 73 -17.76 16.49 -17.67
N ARG A 74 -17.93 16.74 -16.37
CA ARG A 74 -17.24 16.05 -15.27
C ARG A 74 -18.23 15.83 -14.13
N VAL A 75 -18.07 14.77 -13.34
CA VAL A 75 -18.76 14.68 -12.04
C VAL A 75 -17.99 15.56 -11.07
N PRO A 76 -18.61 16.54 -10.40
CA PRO A 76 -17.89 17.46 -9.53
C PRO A 76 -17.34 16.73 -8.30
N PRO A 77 -16.30 17.27 -7.67
CA PRO A 77 -15.79 16.73 -6.41
C PRO A 77 -16.89 16.62 -5.35
N GLY A 78 -16.88 15.54 -4.57
CA GLY A 78 -17.82 15.32 -3.47
C GLY A 78 -19.29 15.09 -3.85
N ALA A 79 -19.62 14.91 -5.14
CA ALA A 79 -21.01 14.89 -5.63
C ALA A 79 -21.94 13.96 -4.83
N PHE A 80 -21.46 12.76 -4.50
CA PHE A 80 -22.18 11.72 -3.77
C PHE A 80 -21.55 11.37 -2.44
N CYS A 81 -20.59 12.18 -1.97
CA CYS A 81 -19.84 11.92 -0.74
C CYS A 81 -20.78 11.65 0.46
N GLY A 82 -20.56 10.52 1.13
CA GLY A 82 -21.31 10.07 2.31
C GLY A 82 -22.69 9.49 2.03
N ASP A 83 -23.09 9.26 0.77
CA ASP A 83 -24.39 8.64 0.48
C ASP A 83 -24.41 7.14 0.82
N ARG A 84 -24.75 6.84 2.08
CA ARG A 84 -24.82 5.48 2.62
C ARG A 84 -26.05 4.67 2.17
N SER A 85 -26.93 5.25 1.34
CA SER A 85 -28.15 4.57 0.88
C SER A 85 -28.09 4.17 -0.59
N MET A 86 -27.24 4.82 -1.39
CA MET A 86 -27.06 4.53 -2.80
C MET A 86 -26.54 3.11 -2.99
N ARG A 87 -27.28 2.28 -3.73
CA ARG A 87 -26.90 0.89 -4.06
C ARG A 87 -26.34 0.73 -5.46
N SER A 88 -26.85 1.49 -6.41
CA SER A 88 -26.37 1.49 -7.78
C SER A 88 -26.63 2.82 -8.47
N ILE A 89 -25.79 3.16 -9.44
CA ILE A 89 -25.94 4.33 -10.30
C ILE A 89 -25.38 4.01 -11.69
N ALA A 90 -26.02 4.50 -12.74
CA ALA A 90 -25.49 4.45 -14.09
C ALA A 90 -25.12 5.87 -14.55
N LEU A 91 -23.84 6.08 -14.89
CA LEU A 91 -23.36 7.36 -15.36
C LEU A 91 -23.47 7.44 -16.89
N PRO A 92 -24.17 8.44 -17.42
CA PRO A 92 -24.34 8.61 -18.87
C PRO A 92 -23.04 9.07 -19.56
N PRO A 93 -22.89 8.83 -20.89
CA PRO A 93 -21.65 9.10 -21.64
C PRO A 93 -21.27 10.58 -21.77
N GLY A 94 -22.19 11.50 -21.46
CA GLY A 94 -22.05 12.95 -21.61
C GLY A 94 -23.24 13.57 -22.34
N LEU A 95 -23.11 14.85 -22.71
CA LEU A 95 -24.03 15.56 -23.59
C LEU A 95 -23.57 15.44 -25.07
N THR A 96 -24.46 15.71 -26.03
CA THR A 96 -24.24 15.52 -27.48
C THR A 96 -22.96 16.18 -28.05
N SER A 97 -22.39 17.15 -27.34
CA SER A 97 -21.16 17.87 -27.70
C SER A 97 -20.06 17.85 -26.62
N ILE A 98 -20.29 17.21 -25.47
CA ILE A 98 -19.35 17.19 -24.34
C ILE A 98 -19.40 15.83 -23.65
N ALA A 99 -18.38 15.01 -23.87
CA ALA A 99 -18.25 13.69 -23.25
C ALA A 99 -17.88 13.83 -21.76
N LEU A 100 -18.40 12.94 -20.90
CA LEU A 100 -18.02 12.85 -19.48
C LEU A 100 -16.62 12.26 -19.34
N THR A 101 -15.60 13.11 -19.16
CA THR A 101 -14.18 12.69 -19.26
C THR A 101 -13.51 12.39 -17.93
N SER A 102 -14.06 12.83 -16.79
CA SER A 102 -13.48 12.53 -15.47
C SER A 102 -14.51 12.50 -14.33
N LEU A 103 -14.18 11.72 -13.29
CA LEU A 103 -14.78 11.89 -11.96
C LEU A 103 -13.87 12.78 -11.12
N GLY A 104 -14.46 13.78 -10.45
CA GLY A 104 -13.75 14.63 -9.50
C GLY A 104 -13.39 13.91 -8.21
N ASP A 105 -12.62 14.60 -7.38
CA ASP A 105 -12.15 14.05 -6.11
C ASP A 105 -13.33 13.75 -5.17
N ASP A 106 -13.29 12.64 -4.45
CA ASP A 106 -14.33 12.19 -3.52
C ASP A 106 -15.73 12.06 -4.13
N ALA A 107 -15.84 11.94 -5.46
CA ALA A 107 -17.12 11.94 -6.17
C ALA A 107 -18.14 10.94 -5.58
N PHE A 108 -17.69 9.75 -5.16
CA PHE A 108 -18.49 8.71 -4.50
C PHE A 108 -17.89 8.27 -3.16
N HIS A 109 -17.09 9.11 -2.50
CA HIS A 109 -16.50 8.81 -1.20
C HIS A 109 -17.60 8.40 -0.20
N GLY A 110 -17.39 7.36 0.60
CA GLY A 110 -18.33 6.93 1.64
C GLY A 110 -19.69 6.44 1.14
N CYS A 111 -19.83 6.12 -0.15
CA CYS A 111 -21.01 5.43 -0.70
C CYS A 111 -21.04 3.95 -0.26
N SER A 112 -21.07 3.71 1.06
CA SER A 112 -20.81 2.42 1.69
C SER A 112 -21.79 1.30 1.32
N SER A 113 -22.98 1.64 0.81
CA SER A 113 -23.99 0.66 0.34
C SER A 113 -23.93 0.39 -1.16
N MET A 114 -23.05 1.07 -1.90
CA MET A 114 -22.96 0.92 -3.35
C MET A 114 -22.42 -0.47 -3.70
N THR A 115 -23.19 -1.23 -4.47
CA THR A 115 -22.83 -2.58 -4.93
C THR A 115 -22.39 -2.62 -6.39
N SER A 116 -22.82 -1.65 -7.20
CA SER A 116 -22.45 -1.54 -8.61
C SER A 116 -22.50 -0.09 -9.11
N ILE A 117 -21.70 0.21 -10.12
CA ILE A 117 -21.74 1.47 -10.86
C ILE A 117 -21.42 1.19 -12.33
N GLU A 118 -22.16 1.81 -13.24
CA GLU A 118 -21.83 1.79 -14.67
C GLU A 118 -21.11 3.09 -15.03
N LEU A 119 -19.86 2.96 -15.50
CA LEU A 119 -19.01 4.08 -15.90
C LEU A 119 -19.09 4.31 -17.42
N PRO A 120 -19.06 5.58 -17.88
CA PRO A 120 -19.12 5.89 -19.29
C PRO A 120 -17.79 5.55 -19.99
N ALA A 121 -17.87 5.04 -21.22
CA ALA A 121 -16.70 4.67 -22.02
C ALA A 121 -15.73 5.84 -22.33
N SER A 122 -16.22 7.07 -22.22
CA SER A 122 -15.47 8.33 -22.44
C SER A 122 -14.60 8.75 -21.25
N LEU A 123 -14.69 8.09 -20.11
CA LEU A 123 -13.94 8.45 -18.91
C LEU A 123 -12.43 8.18 -19.10
N THR A 124 -11.63 9.19 -18.77
CA THR A 124 -10.16 9.17 -18.93
C THR A 124 -9.41 9.23 -17.60
N SER A 125 -10.02 9.77 -16.54
CA SER A 125 -9.40 9.83 -15.21
C SER A 125 -10.40 9.68 -14.06
N LEU A 126 -9.94 9.10 -12.94
CA LEU A 126 -10.59 9.11 -11.63
C LEU A 126 -9.83 10.03 -10.67
N GLY A 127 -10.54 10.93 -9.99
CA GLY A 127 -9.98 11.82 -8.98
C GLY A 127 -9.49 11.11 -7.72
N GLU A 128 -8.89 11.88 -6.81
CA GLU A 128 -8.52 11.43 -5.47
C GLU A 128 -9.76 10.96 -4.70
N GLY A 129 -9.69 9.84 -3.98
CA GLY A 129 -10.81 9.34 -3.16
C GLY A 129 -12.11 9.04 -3.92
N ALA A 130 -12.08 8.96 -5.26
CA ALA A 130 -13.31 8.94 -6.08
C ALA A 130 -14.31 7.84 -5.69
N PHE A 131 -13.85 6.68 -5.22
CA PHE A 131 -14.65 5.58 -4.65
C PHE A 131 -14.15 5.18 -3.25
N GLU A 132 -13.52 6.08 -2.51
CA GLU A 132 -13.10 5.78 -1.14
C GLU A 132 -14.27 5.33 -0.27
N ASP A 133 -14.07 4.34 0.59
CA ASP A 133 -15.06 3.76 1.50
C ASP A 133 -16.39 3.35 0.82
N CYS A 134 -16.34 2.98 -0.47
CA CYS A 134 -17.40 2.22 -1.14
C CYS A 134 -17.37 0.75 -0.70
N SER A 135 -17.53 0.51 0.61
CA SER A 135 -17.24 -0.77 1.28
C SER A 135 -18.11 -1.95 0.85
N SER A 136 -19.25 -1.73 0.19
CA SER A 136 -20.09 -2.79 -0.42
C SER A 136 -19.78 -3.07 -1.90
N LEU A 137 -18.88 -2.31 -2.54
CA LEU A 137 -18.57 -2.46 -3.96
C LEU A 137 -17.75 -3.72 -4.19
N THR A 138 -18.32 -4.71 -4.87
CA THR A 138 -17.69 -6.03 -5.05
C THR A 138 -16.87 -6.14 -6.35
N SER A 139 -17.26 -5.36 -7.36
CA SER A 139 -16.62 -5.26 -8.67
C SER A 139 -16.98 -3.92 -9.33
N ILE A 140 -16.14 -3.47 -10.26
CA ILE A 140 -16.37 -2.28 -11.07
C ILE A 140 -15.72 -2.48 -12.44
N GLU A 141 -16.43 -2.12 -13.51
CA GLU A 141 -15.87 -2.13 -14.86
C GLU A 141 -15.27 -0.76 -15.17
N LEU A 142 -13.94 -0.72 -15.33
CA LEU A 142 -13.22 0.50 -15.70
C LEU A 142 -13.25 0.72 -17.22
N PRO A 143 -13.52 1.95 -17.70
CA PRO A 143 -13.48 2.30 -19.11
C PRO A 143 -12.10 2.08 -19.74
N ALA A 144 -12.07 1.60 -20.99
CA ALA A 144 -10.82 1.26 -21.68
C ALA A 144 -9.88 2.47 -21.89
N GLY A 145 -10.43 3.68 -22.02
CA GLY A 145 -9.67 4.92 -22.20
C GLY A 145 -9.15 5.55 -20.91
N LEU A 146 -9.33 4.90 -19.75
CA LEU A 146 -8.90 5.41 -18.46
C LEU A 146 -7.37 5.27 -18.32
N THR A 147 -6.66 6.39 -18.19
CA THR A 147 -5.19 6.45 -18.19
C THR A 147 -4.58 6.61 -16.79
N SER A 148 -5.35 7.09 -15.81
CA SER A 148 -4.85 7.34 -14.45
C SER A 148 -5.90 7.14 -13.36
N LEU A 149 -5.46 6.59 -12.21
CA LEU A 149 -6.20 6.56 -10.96
C LEU A 149 -5.60 7.57 -9.96
N GLY A 150 -6.43 8.42 -9.37
CA GLY A 150 -6.05 9.34 -8.30
C GLY A 150 -5.61 8.63 -7.01
N ASN A 151 -5.08 9.40 -6.06
CA ASN A 151 -4.72 8.88 -4.74
C ASN A 151 -5.98 8.32 -4.06
N GLY A 152 -5.86 7.18 -3.37
CA GLY A 152 -6.99 6.61 -2.63
C GLY A 152 -8.24 6.31 -3.47
N ALA A 153 -8.14 6.23 -4.81
CA ALA A 153 -9.32 6.13 -5.67
C ALA A 153 -10.28 4.97 -5.30
N PHE A 154 -9.75 3.86 -4.75
CA PHE A 154 -10.53 2.74 -4.18
C PHE A 154 -10.13 2.44 -2.72
N TYR A 155 -9.70 3.45 -1.97
CA TYR A 155 -9.32 3.32 -0.57
C TYR A 155 -10.46 2.71 0.25
N VAL A 156 -10.19 1.65 1.00
CA VAL A 156 -11.12 0.94 1.88
C VAL A 156 -12.40 0.45 1.15
N CYS A 157 -12.29 0.15 -0.15
CA CYS A 157 -13.27 -0.68 -0.86
C CYS A 157 -13.18 -2.15 -0.38
N SER A 158 -13.57 -2.41 0.87
CA SER A 158 -13.26 -3.65 1.60
C SER A 158 -13.88 -4.91 1.00
N SER A 159 -14.98 -4.79 0.25
CA SER A 159 -15.64 -5.91 -0.45
C SER A 159 -15.14 -6.14 -1.88
N LEU A 160 -14.27 -5.28 -2.40
CA LEU A 160 -13.77 -5.39 -3.78
C LEU A 160 -12.88 -6.63 -3.91
N THR A 161 -13.35 -7.62 -4.66
CA THR A 161 -12.67 -8.93 -4.78
C THR A 161 -11.65 -8.98 -5.92
N SER A 162 -11.94 -8.25 -6.99
CA SER A 162 -11.09 -8.10 -8.17
C SER A 162 -11.50 -6.83 -8.94
N ILE A 163 -10.56 -6.28 -9.69
CA ILE A 163 -10.80 -5.15 -10.59
C ILE A 163 -9.94 -5.34 -11.84
N LYS A 164 -10.55 -5.13 -13.03
CA LYS A 164 -9.82 -5.18 -14.29
C LYS A 164 -9.28 -3.80 -14.63
N LEU A 165 -7.97 -3.64 -14.54
CA LEU A 165 -7.31 -2.40 -14.92
C LEU A 165 -7.23 -2.26 -16.46
N PRO A 166 -7.46 -1.06 -17.02
CA PRO A 166 -7.24 -0.78 -18.44
C PRO A 166 -5.78 -1.02 -18.84
N THR A 167 -5.53 -1.44 -20.09
CA THR A 167 -4.18 -1.73 -20.59
C THR A 167 -3.30 -0.50 -20.69
N ASP A 168 -3.91 0.65 -20.95
CA ASP A 168 -3.23 1.92 -21.20
C ASP A 168 -3.08 2.75 -19.92
N LEU A 169 -3.42 2.17 -18.76
CA LEU A 169 -3.27 2.80 -17.47
C LEU A 169 -1.78 2.94 -17.11
N THR A 170 -1.30 4.17 -17.01
CA THR A 170 0.12 4.48 -16.80
C THR A 170 0.48 4.78 -15.36
N SER A 171 -0.50 5.08 -14.50
CA SER A 171 -0.24 5.49 -13.11
C SER A 171 -1.33 5.03 -12.14
N LEU A 172 -0.88 4.56 -10.97
CA LEU A 172 -1.70 4.29 -9.79
C LEU A 172 -1.34 5.30 -8.69
N GLY A 173 -2.33 6.01 -8.18
CA GLY A 173 -2.15 6.93 -7.06
C GLY A 173 -1.68 6.24 -5.78
N THR A 174 -1.16 7.06 -4.86
CA THR A 174 -0.80 6.63 -3.50
C THR A 174 -2.05 6.10 -2.80
N HIS A 175 -1.96 4.97 -2.09
CA HIS A 175 -3.10 4.29 -1.46
C HIS A 175 -4.26 3.86 -2.40
N ALA A 176 -4.07 3.81 -3.72
CA ALA A 176 -5.18 3.58 -4.67
C ALA A 176 -6.06 2.36 -4.37
N PHE A 177 -5.51 1.27 -3.81
CA PHE A 177 -6.24 0.08 -3.35
C PHE A 177 -5.97 -0.25 -1.88
N TYR A 178 -5.62 0.75 -1.07
CA TYR A 178 -5.40 0.53 0.35
C TYR A 178 -6.66 -0.04 1.00
N GLY A 179 -6.55 -1.05 1.85
CA GLY A 179 -7.67 -1.60 2.60
C GLY A 179 -8.72 -2.33 1.76
N CYS A 180 -8.44 -2.67 0.50
CA CYS A 180 -9.26 -3.59 -0.28
C CYS A 180 -9.13 -5.04 0.26
N SER A 181 -9.59 -5.27 1.49
CA SER A 181 -9.29 -6.45 2.29
C SER A 181 -9.78 -7.76 1.69
N SER A 182 -10.81 -7.74 0.82
CA SER A 182 -11.32 -8.91 0.11
C SER A 182 -10.62 -9.19 -1.24
N MET A 183 -9.72 -8.31 -1.68
CA MET A 183 -9.03 -8.46 -2.96
C MET A 183 -8.08 -9.66 -2.89
N THR A 184 -8.29 -10.64 -3.76
CA THR A 184 -7.46 -11.86 -3.80
C THR A 184 -6.35 -11.78 -4.85
N THR A 185 -6.60 -11.06 -5.94
CA THR A 185 -5.66 -10.85 -7.04
C THR A 185 -6.02 -9.58 -7.82
N ILE A 186 -5.05 -9.04 -8.55
CA ILE A 186 -5.21 -7.93 -9.49
C ILE A 186 -4.21 -8.09 -10.63
N ALA A 187 -4.66 -7.91 -11.87
CA ALA A 187 -3.78 -7.88 -13.03
C ALA A 187 -3.28 -6.44 -13.26
N LEU A 188 -1.97 -6.24 -13.12
CA LEU A 188 -1.35 -4.94 -13.34
C LEU A 188 -1.05 -4.70 -14.83
N PRO A 189 -1.31 -3.48 -15.36
CA PRO A 189 -0.93 -3.11 -16.71
C PRO A 189 0.58 -3.24 -16.93
N ALA A 190 0.99 -3.78 -18.08
CA ALA A 190 2.40 -4.03 -18.39
C ALA A 190 3.24 -2.75 -18.50
N GLY A 191 2.61 -1.60 -18.76
CA GLY A 191 3.26 -0.30 -18.88
C GLY A 191 3.60 0.39 -17.57
N LEU A 192 3.18 -0.14 -16.41
CA LEU A 192 3.51 0.46 -15.11
C LEU A 192 5.01 0.33 -14.78
N THR A 193 5.64 1.46 -14.47
CA THR A 193 7.06 1.55 -14.09
C THR A 193 7.29 1.67 -12.59
N SER A 194 6.26 2.06 -11.82
CA SER A 194 6.34 2.22 -10.36
C SER A 194 5.00 1.95 -9.68
N LEU A 195 5.04 1.50 -8.42
CA LEU A 195 3.88 1.49 -7.52
C LEU A 195 4.04 2.61 -6.48
N GLY A 196 2.95 3.35 -6.23
CA GLY A 196 2.91 4.40 -5.22
C GLY A 196 3.04 3.86 -3.79
N ALA A 197 3.16 4.76 -2.82
CA ALA A 197 3.17 4.36 -1.42
C ALA A 197 1.83 3.71 -1.06
N TYR A 198 1.89 2.62 -0.29
CA TYR A 198 0.74 1.93 0.27
C TYR A 198 -0.33 1.49 -0.74
N THR A 199 0.01 1.35 -2.03
CA THR A 199 -0.97 1.08 -3.10
C THR A 199 -1.83 -0.17 -2.83
N PHE A 200 -1.25 -1.26 -2.31
CA PHE A 200 -1.98 -2.50 -1.96
C PHE A 200 -1.95 -2.80 -0.45
N ALA A 201 -1.62 -1.81 0.37
CA ALA A 201 -1.53 -2.02 1.80
C ALA A 201 -2.90 -2.40 2.38
N GLY A 202 -2.96 -3.41 3.25
CA GLY A 202 -4.21 -3.89 3.84
C GLY A 202 -5.07 -4.74 2.89
N CYS A 203 -4.58 -5.10 1.71
CA CYS A 203 -5.19 -6.16 0.87
C CYS A 203 -4.98 -7.53 1.51
N SER A 204 -5.59 -7.76 2.67
CA SER A 204 -5.31 -8.86 3.59
C SER A 204 -5.67 -10.24 3.02
N SER A 205 -6.54 -10.33 2.01
CA SER A 205 -6.89 -11.59 1.33
C SER A 205 -6.04 -11.88 0.08
N MET A 206 -5.12 -10.98 -0.29
CA MET A 206 -4.30 -11.14 -1.49
C MET A 206 -3.29 -12.26 -1.26
N THR A 207 -3.37 -13.33 -2.06
CA THR A 207 -2.47 -14.49 -1.94
C THR A 207 -1.26 -14.39 -2.86
N SER A 208 -1.42 -13.73 -4.00
CA SER A 208 -0.37 -13.50 -4.99
C SER A 208 -0.71 -12.29 -5.87
N ILE A 209 0.33 -11.69 -6.44
CA ILE A 209 0.22 -10.63 -7.45
C ILE A 209 1.35 -10.80 -8.47
N THR A 210 1.04 -10.59 -9.74
CA THR A 210 2.07 -10.55 -10.80
C THR A 210 2.49 -9.11 -11.03
N LEU A 211 3.76 -8.82 -10.77
CA LEU A 211 4.34 -7.49 -10.99
C LEU A 211 4.80 -7.33 -12.45
N PRO A 212 4.58 -6.17 -13.09
CA PRO A 212 5.06 -5.90 -14.44
C PRO A 212 6.59 -5.97 -14.53
N ALA A 213 7.13 -6.52 -15.61
CA ALA A 213 8.57 -6.68 -15.80
C ALA A 213 9.34 -5.34 -15.87
N GLY A 214 8.67 -4.26 -16.31
CA GLY A 214 9.23 -2.91 -16.39
C GLY A 214 9.18 -2.13 -15.07
N LEU A 215 8.70 -2.71 -13.98
CA LEU A 215 8.58 -2.06 -12.69
C LEU A 215 9.96 -1.91 -12.04
N THR A 216 10.39 -0.67 -11.79
CA THR A 216 11.72 -0.34 -11.25
C THR A 216 11.71 0.07 -9.78
N SER A 217 10.53 0.37 -9.20
CA SER A 217 10.42 0.80 -7.81
C SER A 217 9.10 0.37 -7.15
N LEU A 218 9.18 0.09 -5.85
CA LEU A 218 8.05 -0.12 -4.94
C LEU A 218 8.04 1.00 -3.90
N GLY A 219 6.92 1.71 -3.81
CA GLY A 219 6.72 2.74 -2.79
C GLY A 219 6.73 2.18 -1.35
N GLU A 220 6.83 3.09 -0.38
CA GLU A 220 6.72 2.74 1.04
C GLU A 220 5.45 1.94 1.29
N GLY A 221 5.56 0.80 1.99
CA GLY A 221 4.41 0.01 2.39
C GLY A 221 3.57 -0.55 1.24
N ALA A 222 4.09 -0.66 0.00
CA ALA A 222 3.29 -1.07 -1.15
C ALA A 222 2.44 -2.34 -0.93
N PHE A 223 2.95 -3.31 -0.16
CA PHE A 223 2.26 -4.54 0.24
C PHE A 223 2.14 -4.69 1.77
N PHE A 224 2.13 -3.58 2.51
CA PHE A 224 1.98 -3.59 3.96
C PHE A 224 0.71 -4.32 4.37
N ASN A 225 0.79 -5.26 5.32
CA ASN A 225 -0.33 -6.04 5.83
C ASN A 225 -1.10 -6.81 4.73
N CYS A 226 -0.44 -7.25 3.65
CA CYS A 226 -0.95 -8.30 2.76
C CYS A 226 -0.83 -9.68 3.44
N SER A 227 -1.54 -9.87 4.56
CA SER A 227 -1.35 -10.98 5.49
C SER A 227 -1.56 -12.38 4.91
N SER A 228 -2.31 -12.54 3.81
CA SER A 228 -2.52 -13.83 3.14
C SER A 228 -1.51 -14.12 2.03
N MET A 229 -0.60 -13.19 1.72
CA MET A 229 0.36 -13.34 0.63
C MET A 229 1.36 -14.43 0.98
N THR A 230 1.43 -15.49 0.18
CA THR A 230 2.32 -16.64 0.45
C THR A 230 3.64 -16.55 -0.31
N SER A 231 3.62 -15.89 -1.48
CA SER A 231 4.77 -15.66 -2.35
C SER A 231 4.54 -14.44 -3.23
N ILE A 232 5.62 -13.82 -3.68
CA ILE A 232 5.62 -12.75 -4.67
C ILE A 232 6.89 -12.83 -5.51
N ALA A 233 6.74 -12.70 -6.83
CA ALA A 233 7.87 -12.61 -7.75
C ALA A 233 8.25 -11.14 -7.95
N LEU A 234 9.47 -10.77 -7.56
CA LEU A 234 9.98 -9.41 -7.73
C LEU A 234 10.59 -9.22 -9.13
N PRO A 235 10.33 -8.08 -9.80
CA PRO A 235 10.97 -7.75 -11.07
C PRO A 235 12.49 -7.66 -10.95
N ALA A 236 13.22 -8.17 -11.94
CA ALA A 236 14.68 -8.18 -11.94
C ALA A 236 15.30 -6.75 -11.96
N GLY A 237 14.57 -5.75 -12.45
CA GLY A 237 15.01 -4.36 -12.52
C GLY A 237 14.88 -3.57 -11.21
N LEU A 238 14.35 -4.17 -10.14
CA LEU A 238 14.15 -3.50 -8.87
C LEU A 238 15.47 -3.37 -8.10
N THR A 239 15.90 -2.13 -7.82
CA THR A 239 17.19 -1.83 -7.17
C THR A 239 17.08 -1.60 -5.66
N SER A 240 15.87 -1.38 -5.15
CA SER A 240 15.61 -1.12 -3.72
C SER A 240 14.23 -1.62 -3.30
N LEU A 241 14.12 -2.10 -2.06
CA LEU A 241 12.85 -2.33 -1.37
C LEU A 241 12.53 -1.13 -0.49
N GLY A 242 11.35 -0.54 -0.68
CA GLY A 242 10.87 0.58 0.11
C GLY A 242 10.74 0.25 1.61
N VAL A 243 10.71 1.28 2.45
CA VAL A 243 10.36 1.16 3.86
C VAL A 243 9.04 0.41 3.97
N ARG A 244 8.96 -0.56 4.88
CA ARG A 244 7.75 -1.36 5.13
C ARG A 244 7.17 -2.15 3.95
N ALA A 245 7.93 -2.38 2.87
CA ALA A 245 7.41 -2.96 1.63
C ALA A 245 6.54 -4.22 1.82
N PHE A 246 6.95 -5.14 2.70
CA PHE A 246 6.25 -6.39 3.04
C PHE A 246 5.97 -6.54 4.54
N THR A 247 5.94 -5.44 5.32
CA THR A 247 5.61 -5.51 6.75
C THR A 247 4.26 -6.20 6.95
N TRP A 248 4.18 -7.11 7.92
CA TRP A 248 3.00 -7.89 8.30
C TRP A 248 2.40 -8.74 7.17
N CYS A 249 3.20 -9.10 6.15
CA CYS A 249 2.89 -10.21 5.25
C CYS A 249 3.08 -11.56 5.98
N SER A 250 2.24 -11.82 6.98
CA SER A 250 2.44 -12.88 7.97
C SER A 250 2.41 -14.30 7.39
N SER A 251 1.79 -14.50 6.22
CA SER A 251 1.78 -15.79 5.49
C SER A 251 2.93 -15.93 4.48
N LEU A 252 3.78 -14.94 4.29
CA LEU A 252 4.86 -14.97 3.28
C LEU A 252 5.90 -16.02 3.69
N MET A 253 6.00 -17.10 2.93
CA MET A 253 6.86 -18.25 3.27
C MET A 253 8.25 -18.15 2.64
N SER A 254 8.32 -17.58 1.43
CA SER A 254 9.54 -17.35 0.68
C SER A 254 9.39 -16.14 -0.24
N ILE A 255 10.52 -15.52 -0.56
CA ILE A 255 10.62 -14.43 -1.52
C ILE A 255 12.00 -14.48 -2.18
N GLU A 256 12.04 -14.37 -3.50
CA GLU A 256 13.28 -14.24 -4.26
C GLU A 256 13.61 -12.76 -4.42
N LEU A 257 14.80 -12.37 -3.93
CA LEU A 257 15.28 -10.99 -4.03
C LEU A 257 16.04 -10.78 -5.36
N PRO A 258 15.81 -9.67 -6.08
CA PRO A 258 16.56 -9.34 -7.28
C PRO A 258 18.06 -9.21 -7.01
N ALA A 259 18.90 -9.75 -7.89
CA ALA A 259 20.36 -9.75 -7.73
C ALA A 259 20.97 -8.33 -7.66
N GLY A 260 20.30 -7.33 -8.24
CA GLY A 260 20.73 -5.93 -8.24
C GLY A 260 20.34 -5.14 -6.98
N LEU A 261 19.66 -5.75 -6.01
CA LEU A 261 19.23 -5.09 -4.78
C LEU A 261 20.43 -4.76 -3.88
N THR A 262 20.64 -3.49 -3.57
CA THR A 262 21.79 -3.03 -2.76
C THR A 262 21.45 -2.79 -1.28
N SER A 263 20.17 -2.63 -0.94
CA SER A 263 19.71 -2.35 0.42
C SER A 263 18.32 -2.93 0.72
N ILE A 264 18.12 -3.37 1.97
CA ILE A 264 16.82 -3.72 2.53
C ILE A 264 16.37 -2.59 3.46
N GLY A 265 15.19 -2.01 3.19
CA GLY A 265 14.64 -0.87 3.91
C GLY A 265 14.21 -1.18 5.35
N VAL A 266 13.96 -0.12 6.11
CA VAL A 266 13.45 -0.20 7.49
C VAL A 266 12.11 -0.93 7.50
N PHE A 267 11.92 -1.87 8.43
CA PHE A 267 10.73 -2.73 8.58
C PHE A 267 10.37 -3.58 7.33
N ALA A 268 11.25 -3.72 6.33
CA ALA A 268 10.86 -4.29 5.03
C ALA A 268 10.14 -5.65 5.10
N PHE A 269 10.53 -6.53 6.02
CA PHE A 269 9.93 -7.84 6.29
C PHE A 269 9.47 -7.99 7.75
N ASP A 270 9.28 -6.89 8.50
CA ASP A 270 8.81 -6.97 9.90
C ASP A 270 7.48 -7.75 9.98
N GLY A 271 7.39 -8.72 10.89
CA GLY A 271 6.22 -9.55 11.10
C GLY A 271 5.87 -10.49 9.94
N CYS A 272 6.81 -10.76 9.02
CA CYS A 272 6.70 -11.90 8.09
C CYS A 272 6.88 -13.22 8.87
N SER A 273 5.93 -13.54 9.72
CA SER A 273 6.05 -14.59 10.74
C SER A 273 6.23 -15.99 10.18
N SER A 274 5.76 -16.26 8.95
CA SER A 274 5.91 -17.54 8.25
C SER A 274 7.19 -17.66 7.41
N LEU A 275 7.99 -16.59 7.28
CA LEU A 275 9.19 -16.59 6.46
C LEU A 275 10.25 -17.50 7.10
N THR A 276 10.56 -18.62 6.46
CA THR A 276 11.46 -19.64 7.03
C THR A 276 12.93 -19.43 6.67
N SER A 277 13.17 -18.89 5.47
CA SER A 277 14.48 -18.56 4.92
C SER A 277 14.33 -17.49 3.84
N ILE A 278 15.41 -16.76 3.58
CA ILE A 278 15.50 -15.77 2.51
C ILE A 278 16.94 -15.75 1.99
N GLU A 279 17.10 -15.75 0.68
CA GLU A 279 18.41 -15.59 0.05
C GLU A 279 18.69 -14.09 -0.14
N LEU A 280 19.77 -13.61 0.46
CA LEU A 280 20.20 -12.23 0.37
C LEU A 280 21.16 -12.04 -0.81
N PRO A 281 20.98 -11.01 -1.66
CA PRO A 281 21.89 -10.73 -2.77
C PRO A 281 23.32 -10.43 -2.30
N ALA A 282 24.31 -10.93 -3.04
CA ALA A 282 25.73 -10.78 -2.67
C ALA A 282 26.20 -9.31 -2.61
N GLY A 283 25.54 -8.41 -3.36
CA GLY A 283 25.84 -6.98 -3.39
C GLY A 283 25.17 -6.17 -2.27
N LEU A 284 24.42 -6.80 -1.37
CA LEU A 284 23.72 -6.12 -0.29
C LEU A 284 24.73 -5.56 0.74
N THR A 285 24.71 -4.24 0.94
CA THR A 285 25.65 -3.55 1.85
C THR A 285 25.03 -3.16 3.19
N SER A 286 23.69 -3.14 3.30
CA SER A 286 23.00 -2.74 4.52
C SER A 286 21.65 -3.43 4.71
N ILE A 287 21.35 -3.80 5.96
CA ILE A 287 20.03 -4.23 6.45
C ILE A 287 19.52 -3.18 7.42
N GLY A 288 18.39 -2.54 7.10
CA GLY A 288 17.80 -1.46 7.89
C GLY A 288 17.25 -1.90 9.25
N ASP A 289 16.90 -0.91 10.07
CA ASP A 289 16.29 -1.17 11.38
C ASP A 289 14.99 -1.96 11.23
N HIS A 290 14.78 -2.93 12.11
CA HIS A 290 13.60 -3.78 12.16
C HIS A 290 13.34 -4.61 10.89
N ALA A 291 14.31 -4.71 9.96
CA ALA A 291 14.09 -5.28 8.62
C ALA A 291 13.51 -6.71 8.63
N PHE A 292 13.93 -7.57 9.56
CA PHE A 292 13.42 -8.94 9.76
C PHE A 292 12.89 -9.12 11.19
N GLN A 293 12.41 -8.04 11.81
CA GLN A 293 11.79 -8.15 13.13
C GLN A 293 10.58 -9.10 13.07
N ASN A 294 10.35 -9.91 14.10
CA ASN A 294 9.23 -10.84 14.22
C ASN A 294 9.09 -11.85 13.06
N CYS A 295 10.17 -12.16 12.32
CA CYS A 295 10.23 -13.31 11.43
C CYS A 295 10.34 -14.62 12.24
N SER A 296 9.30 -14.93 13.01
CA SER A 296 9.33 -15.94 14.07
C SER A 296 9.61 -17.36 13.60
N SER A 297 9.31 -17.71 12.35
CA SER A 297 9.61 -19.02 11.75
C SER A 297 10.97 -19.11 11.06
N MET A 298 11.74 -18.02 11.00
CA MET A 298 13.06 -18.01 10.38
C MET A 298 14.03 -18.86 11.20
N THR A 299 14.59 -19.91 10.60
CA THR A 299 15.48 -20.85 11.31
C THR A 299 16.97 -20.51 11.14
N SER A 300 17.32 -19.91 10.01
CA SER A 300 18.65 -19.44 9.66
C SER A 300 18.55 -18.37 8.56
N ILE A 301 19.59 -17.56 8.43
CA ILE A 301 19.77 -16.62 7.33
C ILE A 301 21.25 -16.52 6.98
N ALA A 302 21.57 -16.57 5.69
CA ALA A 302 22.92 -16.35 5.20
C ALA A 302 23.14 -14.86 4.96
N LEU A 303 24.03 -14.26 5.75
CA LEU A 303 24.39 -12.85 5.62
C LEU A 303 25.50 -12.67 4.57
N PRO A 304 25.36 -11.75 3.60
CA PRO A 304 26.39 -11.51 2.60
C PRO A 304 27.66 -10.90 3.21
N ALA A 305 28.81 -11.28 2.65
CA ALA A 305 30.14 -10.91 3.17
C ALA A 305 30.40 -9.39 3.19
N GLY A 306 29.71 -8.62 2.34
CA GLY A 306 29.84 -7.18 2.24
C GLY A 306 29.11 -6.36 3.31
N LEU A 307 28.32 -6.99 4.19
CA LEU A 307 27.61 -6.27 5.25
C LEU A 307 28.57 -5.73 6.32
N THR A 308 28.49 -4.43 6.57
CA THR A 308 29.31 -3.74 7.57
C THR A 308 28.59 -3.49 8.89
N SER A 309 27.25 -3.50 8.89
CA SER A 309 26.42 -3.22 10.07
C SER A 309 25.05 -3.90 9.98
N LEU A 310 24.49 -4.26 11.15
CA LEU A 310 23.09 -4.67 11.30
C LEU A 310 22.30 -3.60 12.07
N GLY A 311 21.14 -3.20 11.55
CA GLY A 311 20.28 -2.19 12.16
C GLY A 311 19.72 -2.57 13.54
N LYS A 312 19.12 -1.58 14.20
CA LYS A 312 18.37 -1.76 15.45
C LYS A 312 17.28 -2.80 15.23
N SER A 313 17.16 -3.78 16.13
CA SER A 313 16.14 -4.82 16.10
C SER A 313 16.04 -5.59 14.78
N ALA A 314 17.11 -5.62 13.97
CA ALA A 314 17.07 -6.19 12.62
C ALA A 314 16.55 -7.65 12.59
N PHE A 315 16.84 -8.45 13.62
CA PHE A 315 16.38 -9.83 13.79
C PHE A 315 15.60 -10.04 15.10
N ALA A 316 15.14 -8.97 15.75
CA ALA A 316 14.42 -9.09 17.02
C ALA A 316 13.16 -9.96 16.85
N GLY A 317 12.89 -10.89 17.76
CA GLY A 317 11.73 -11.78 17.70
C GLY A 317 11.84 -12.90 16.66
N CYS A 318 13.01 -13.13 16.05
CA CYS A 318 13.27 -14.34 15.25
C CYS A 318 13.43 -15.57 16.17
N SER A 319 12.33 -15.97 16.82
CA SER A 319 12.32 -16.91 17.95
C SER A 319 12.66 -18.35 17.59
N SER A 320 12.51 -18.75 16.32
CA SER A 320 12.94 -20.07 15.80
C SER A 320 14.35 -20.09 15.23
N MET A 321 15.07 -18.96 15.21
CA MET A 321 16.42 -18.90 14.66
C MET A 321 17.36 -19.72 15.55
N THR A 322 17.99 -20.75 14.98
CA THR A 322 18.87 -21.67 15.72
C THR A 322 20.35 -21.34 15.53
N SER A 323 20.69 -20.77 14.38
CA SER A 323 22.04 -20.36 14.03
C SER A 323 22.01 -19.14 13.11
N ILE A 324 23.04 -18.31 13.25
CA ILE A 324 23.34 -17.21 12.33
C ILE A 324 24.85 -17.08 12.23
N THR A 325 25.35 -16.96 11.00
CA THR A 325 26.78 -16.68 10.75
C THR A 325 26.93 -15.19 10.47
N LEU A 326 27.68 -14.50 11.32
CA LEU A 326 28.00 -13.09 11.14
C LEU A 326 29.18 -12.95 10.16
N PRO A 327 29.11 -12.05 9.16
CA PRO A 327 30.19 -11.85 8.21
C PRO A 327 31.41 -11.21 8.89
N THR A 328 32.61 -11.55 8.41
CA THR A 328 33.88 -11.12 9.02
C THR A 328 34.12 -9.61 8.97
N GLY A 329 33.53 -8.92 7.98
CA GLY A 329 33.58 -7.47 7.82
C GLY A 329 32.59 -6.68 8.68
N LEU A 330 31.76 -7.35 9.49
CA LEU A 330 30.76 -6.69 10.31
C LEU A 330 31.41 -5.93 11.48
N THR A 331 31.12 -4.64 11.59
CA THR A 331 31.73 -3.72 12.58
C THR A 331 30.76 -3.32 13.70
N SER A 332 29.45 -3.40 13.46
CA SER A 332 28.44 -3.02 14.46
C SER A 332 27.17 -3.87 14.44
N LEU A 333 26.64 -4.12 15.64
CA LEU A 333 25.30 -4.62 15.89
C LEU A 333 24.47 -3.51 16.55
N GLY A 334 23.28 -3.21 16.03
CA GLY A 334 22.37 -2.23 16.61
C GLY A 334 21.77 -2.65 17.96
N PHE A 335 21.01 -1.71 18.56
CA PHE A 335 20.22 -1.99 19.76
C PHE A 335 19.25 -3.13 19.50
N PHE A 336 19.08 -4.05 20.46
CA PHE A 336 18.11 -5.15 20.37
C PHE A 336 18.25 -6.06 19.11
N THR A 337 19.39 -6.10 18.42
CA THR A 337 19.50 -6.80 17.12
C THR A 337 19.00 -8.24 17.13
N PHE A 338 19.27 -9.02 18.18
CA PHE A 338 18.79 -10.39 18.41
C PHE A 338 17.88 -10.49 19.64
N PHE A 339 17.21 -9.40 20.04
CA PHE A 339 16.27 -9.41 21.16
C PHE A 339 15.19 -10.49 20.94
N ASP A 340 14.84 -11.28 21.97
CA ASP A 340 13.85 -12.37 21.87
C ASP A 340 14.19 -13.46 20.82
N CYS A 341 15.44 -13.60 20.38
CA CYS A 341 15.90 -14.76 19.60
C CYS A 341 16.08 -16.01 20.49
N SER A 342 14.97 -16.57 20.97
CA SER A 342 14.95 -17.59 22.02
C SER A 342 15.58 -18.94 21.67
N SER A 343 15.84 -19.23 20.39
CA SER A 343 16.35 -20.54 19.92
C SER A 343 17.84 -20.55 19.53
N ILE A 344 18.51 -19.39 19.49
CA ILE A 344 19.94 -19.33 19.15
C ILE A 344 20.72 -19.97 20.30
N THR A 345 21.52 -20.99 20.00
CA THR A 345 22.28 -21.73 21.03
C THR A 345 23.72 -21.26 21.17
N SER A 346 24.32 -20.83 20.06
CA SER A 346 25.66 -20.28 19.99
C SER A 346 25.77 -19.23 18.89
N ILE A 347 26.68 -18.29 19.06
CA ILE A 347 27.01 -17.28 18.05
C ILE A 347 28.51 -16.97 18.09
N THR A 348 29.13 -16.82 16.92
CA THR A 348 30.52 -16.37 16.78
C THR A 348 30.52 -14.90 16.40
N LEU A 349 31.15 -14.06 17.23
CA LEU A 349 31.31 -12.63 16.96
C LEU A 349 32.57 -12.41 16.08
N PRO A 350 32.46 -11.60 15.01
CA PRO A 350 33.58 -11.34 14.12
C PRO A 350 34.65 -10.49 14.81
N ALA A 351 35.92 -10.71 14.44
CA ALA A 351 37.06 -10.04 15.06
C ALA A 351 37.04 -8.50 14.89
N GLY A 352 36.44 -8.00 13.81
CA GLY A 352 36.33 -6.57 13.50
C GLY A 352 35.16 -5.85 14.20
N LEU A 353 34.39 -6.54 15.05
CA LEU A 353 33.23 -5.94 15.71
C LEU A 353 33.69 -4.95 16.80
N THR A 354 33.34 -3.67 16.62
CA THR A 354 33.74 -2.59 17.55
C THR A 354 32.57 -2.06 18.38
N SER A 355 31.33 -2.44 18.05
CA SER A 355 30.14 -1.95 18.73
C SER A 355 29.04 -3.00 18.77
N VAL A 356 28.46 -3.21 19.95
CA VAL A 356 27.26 -4.02 20.17
C VAL A 356 26.26 -3.17 20.93
N GLY A 357 25.08 -2.97 20.35
CA GLY A 357 24.03 -2.14 20.95
C GLY A 357 23.44 -2.75 22.20
N ASP A 358 22.84 -1.90 23.05
CA ASP A 358 22.25 -2.35 24.30
C ASP A 358 21.16 -3.40 24.03
N GLN A 359 21.14 -4.41 24.91
CA GLN A 359 20.18 -5.51 24.90
C GLN A 359 20.16 -6.31 23.58
N ALA A 360 21.23 -6.27 22.77
CA ALA A 360 21.33 -7.00 21.51
C ALA A 360 21.01 -8.50 21.64
N PHE A 361 21.31 -9.13 22.77
CA PHE A 361 21.06 -10.56 23.05
C PHE A 361 20.05 -10.79 24.19
N GLN A 362 19.31 -9.75 24.59
CA GLN A 362 18.32 -9.89 25.66
C GLN A 362 17.25 -10.91 25.28
N ASN A 363 16.85 -11.74 26.26
CA ASN A 363 15.89 -12.83 26.09
C ASN A 363 16.28 -13.91 25.05
N CYS A 364 17.56 -14.01 24.68
CA CYS A 364 18.12 -15.17 23.98
C CYS A 364 18.23 -16.38 24.93
N SER A 365 17.11 -16.95 25.38
CA SER A 365 17.06 -17.91 26.48
C SER A 365 17.80 -19.24 26.24
N SER A 366 18.00 -19.65 24.99
CA SER A 366 18.77 -20.85 24.64
C SER A 366 20.26 -20.60 24.41
N LEU A 367 20.73 -19.34 24.48
CA LEU A 367 22.12 -19.00 24.19
C LEU A 367 23.03 -19.45 25.33
N THR A 368 23.92 -20.40 25.02
CA THR A 368 24.83 -21.04 25.98
C THR A 368 26.30 -20.75 25.70
N SER A 369 26.64 -20.26 24.51
CA SER A 369 28.03 -19.95 24.15
C SER A 369 28.11 -18.75 23.20
N ILE A 370 29.00 -17.80 23.50
CA ILE A 370 29.41 -16.77 22.56
C ILE A 370 30.90 -16.99 22.28
N GLU A 371 31.23 -17.23 21.01
CA GLU A 371 32.62 -17.36 20.57
C GLU A 371 33.17 -16.00 20.14
N LEU A 372 34.34 -15.66 20.66
CA LEU A 372 35.03 -14.41 20.44
C LEU A 372 36.34 -14.68 19.70
N ALA A 373 36.73 -13.80 18.80
CA ALA A 373 38.06 -13.84 18.20
C ALA A 373 39.15 -13.56 19.26
N ALA A 374 40.37 -14.01 19.00
CA ALA A 374 41.51 -13.66 19.84
C ALA A 374 41.73 -12.14 19.87
N GLY A 375 41.88 -11.57 21.07
CA GLY A 375 42.07 -10.11 21.25
C GLY A 375 40.78 -9.27 21.14
N PHE A 376 39.60 -9.90 21.13
CA PHE A 376 38.32 -9.21 21.13
C PHE A 376 38.10 -8.40 22.43
N ASP A 377 37.66 -7.16 22.31
CA ASP A 377 37.27 -6.32 23.45
C ASP A 377 35.87 -6.71 23.95
N ASP A 378 35.82 -7.57 24.96
CA ASP A 378 34.56 -8.04 25.55
C ASP A 378 33.79 -6.96 26.33
N SER A 379 34.41 -5.79 26.58
CA SER A 379 33.76 -4.70 27.31
C SER A 379 32.55 -4.13 26.55
N ILE A 380 32.51 -4.28 25.22
CA ILE A 380 31.38 -3.87 24.38
C ILE A 380 30.13 -4.74 24.61
N LEU A 381 30.26 -5.88 25.30
CA LEU A 381 29.13 -6.77 25.61
C LEU A 381 28.42 -6.42 26.93
N ARG A 382 28.93 -5.48 27.72
CA ARG A 382 28.42 -5.17 29.07
C ARG A 382 26.95 -4.79 29.13
N SER A 383 26.46 -4.04 28.14
CA SER A 383 25.05 -3.64 28.03
C SER A 383 24.26 -4.49 27.04
N ALA A 384 24.91 -5.44 26.35
CA ALA A 384 24.31 -6.21 25.26
C ALA A 384 23.26 -7.23 25.72
N GLY A 385 23.01 -7.38 27.03
CA GLY A 385 22.00 -8.30 27.53
C GLY A 385 22.36 -9.78 27.32
N VAL A 386 23.66 -10.11 27.27
CA VAL A 386 24.14 -11.49 27.16
C VAL A 386 23.59 -12.33 28.33
N PRO A 387 22.93 -13.48 28.07
CA PRO A 387 22.40 -14.33 29.12
C PRO A 387 23.49 -14.79 30.09
N PRO A 388 23.22 -14.85 31.42
CA PRO A 388 24.20 -15.34 32.40
C PRO A 388 24.66 -16.78 32.16
N SER A 389 23.88 -17.57 31.42
CA SER A 389 24.21 -18.94 31.01
C SER A 389 25.24 -19.01 29.90
N ALA A 390 25.45 -17.92 29.15
CA ALA A 390 26.33 -17.90 28.01
C ALA A 390 27.80 -17.80 28.45
N ILE A 391 28.60 -18.80 28.07
CA ILE A 391 30.04 -18.81 28.33
C ILE A 391 30.74 -18.09 27.17
N LEU A 392 31.62 -17.13 27.49
CA LEU A 392 32.51 -16.52 26.50
C LEU A 392 33.67 -17.46 26.20
N ARG A 393 33.83 -17.87 24.93
CA ARG A 393 34.91 -18.74 24.47
C ARG A 393 35.80 -17.99 23.49
N PHE A 394 37.09 -17.95 23.74
CA PHE A 394 38.03 -17.44 22.74
C PHE A 394 38.31 -18.55 21.73
N ALA A 395 38.11 -18.26 20.44
CA ALA A 395 38.50 -19.15 19.36
C ALA A 395 39.99 -19.47 19.53
N GLN A 396 40.35 -20.75 19.38
CA GLN A 396 41.76 -21.13 19.32
C GLN A 396 42.39 -20.39 18.13
N ALA A 397 43.63 -19.93 18.31
CA ALA A 397 44.41 -19.40 17.19
C ALA A 397 44.38 -20.46 16.09
N VAL A 398 43.71 -20.15 14.98
CA VAL A 398 43.89 -20.93 13.76
C VAL A 398 45.28 -20.52 13.29
N ASP A 399 46.27 -21.36 13.59
CA ASP A 399 47.57 -21.27 12.92
C ASP A 399 47.28 -21.47 11.43
N VAL A 400 47.24 -20.35 10.71
CA VAL A 400 47.25 -20.34 9.25
C VAL A 400 48.72 -20.44 8.85
N ASP A 401 49.23 -21.66 8.76
CA ASP A 401 50.50 -21.99 8.09
C ASP A 401 50.37 -21.86 6.57
#